data_AF-A0A0R0C4C3-F1
#
_entry.id   AF-A0A0R0C4C3-F1
#
_cell.length_a   1.000
_cell.length_b   1.000
_cell.length_c   1.000
_cell.angle_alpha   90.00
_cell.angle_beta   90.00
_cell.angle_gamma   90.00
#
_symmetry.space_group_name_H-M   'P 1'
#
loop_
_entity.id
_entity.type
_entity.pdbx_description
1 polymer ?
#
loop_
_entity_poly.entity_id
_entity_poly.type
_entity_poly.pdbx_seq_one_letter_code
_entity_poly.pdbx_strand_id
1 'polypeptide(L)'
;MFASTKLTINYAIFALIAMAANIGAQHLVIQCYSGSFDIMASIIVGTGVGLVVKYVLDKRYIFQFHPRNAIHDMRTFLLYTAMGGVTTLVFWAFEFGFQHVFQTSAMRYLGGVLGLTIGYLAKYHLDKHYVFRLDPA
;
A
#
# COMPACT_ATOMS: atom_id res chain seq x y z
N MET A 1 11.78 6.55 -23.50
CA MET A 1 10.58 5.75 -23.17
C MET A 1 10.86 4.37 -22.55
N PHE A 2 12.11 3.92 -22.41
CA PHE A 2 12.44 2.58 -21.85
C PHE A 2 12.70 2.52 -20.33
N ALA A 3 12.64 3.65 -19.62
CA ALA A 3 12.75 3.68 -18.16
C ALA A 3 11.49 3.10 -17.46
N SER A 4 10.36 3.00 -18.18
CA SER A 4 9.05 2.70 -17.58
C SER A 4 8.82 1.22 -17.28
N THR A 5 9.22 0.30 -18.16
CA THR A 5 8.89 -1.14 -18.01
C THR A 5 9.65 -1.79 -16.85
N LYS A 6 10.93 -1.47 -16.69
CA LYS A 6 11.76 -1.98 -15.58
C LYS A 6 11.23 -1.51 -14.23
N LEU A 7 10.77 -0.25 -14.16
CA LEU A 7 10.16 0.31 -12.96
C LEU A 7 8.86 -0.42 -12.60
N THR A 8 7.98 -0.65 -13.59
CA THR A 8 6.72 -1.38 -13.40
C THR A 8 6.96 -2.82 -12.93
N ILE A 9 7.92 -3.53 -13.54
CA ILE A 9 8.28 -4.90 -13.15
C ILE A 9 8.80 -4.93 -11.71
N ASN A 10 9.73 -4.05 -11.36
CA ASN A 10 10.24 -3.96 -9.99
C ASN A 10 9.12 -3.65 -9.00
N TYR A 11 8.21 -2.73 -9.35
CA TYR A 11 7.08 -2.39 -8.51
C TYR A 11 6.16 -3.59 -8.25
N ALA A 12 5.88 -4.38 -9.30
CA ALA A 12 5.10 -5.61 -9.19
C ALA A 12 5.81 -6.66 -8.33
N ILE A 13 7.11 -6.87 -8.52
CA ILE A 13 7.91 -7.81 -7.71
C ILE A 13 7.90 -7.39 -6.22
N PHE A 14 8.12 -6.11 -5.93
CA PHE A 14 8.12 -5.63 -4.54
C PHE A 14 6.73 -5.71 -3.91
N ALA A 15 5.67 -5.51 -4.67
CA ALA A 15 4.31 -5.77 -4.22
C ALA A 15 4.11 -7.26 -3.88
N LEU A 16 4.58 -8.18 -4.73
CA LEU A 16 4.52 -9.63 -4.47
C LEU A 16 5.29 -10.01 -3.20
N ILE A 17 6.49 -9.47 -2.99
CA ILE A 17 7.28 -9.71 -1.78
C ILE A 17 6.54 -9.21 -0.54
N ALA A 18 5.97 -8.00 -0.59
CA ALA A 18 5.21 -7.44 0.53
C ALA A 18 3.94 -8.27 0.84
N MET A 19 3.25 -8.77 -0.20
CA MET A 19 2.09 -9.66 -0.03
C MET A 19 2.50 -11.01 0.60
N ALA A 20 3.60 -11.60 0.15
CA ALA A 20 4.13 -12.83 0.74
C ALA A 20 4.53 -12.63 2.22
N ALA A 21 5.20 -11.51 2.54
CA ALA A 21 5.55 -11.18 3.91
C ALA A 21 4.31 -10.94 4.79
N ASN A 22 3.27 -10.28 4.26
CA ASN A 22 2.00 -10.11 4.94
C ASN A 22 1.37 -11.46 5.29
N ILE A 23 1.14 -12.33 4.30
CA ILE A 23 0.52 -13.65 4.49
C ILE A 23 1.37 -14.53 5.43
N GLY A 24 2.69 -14.53 5.26
CA GLY A 24 3.60 -15.27 6.12
C GLY A 24 3.49 -14.83 7.59
N ALA A 25 3.41 -13.53 7.84
CA ALA A 25 3.21 -12.99 9.18
C ALA A 25 1.82 -13.33 9.75
N GLN A 26 0.75 -13.25 8.94
CA GLN A 26 -0.58 -13.72 9.38
C GLN A 26 -0.53 -15.19 9.82
N HIS A 27 0.09 -16.03 9.00
CA HIS A 27 0.21 -17.46 9.26
C HIS A 27 0.99 -17.75 10.56
N LEU A 28 2.11 -17.06 10.79
CA LEU A 28 2.87 -17.19 12.05
C LEU A 28 2.05 -16.77 13.26
N VAL A 29 1.27 -15.69 13.18
CA VAL A 29 0.39 -15.27 14.29
C VAL A 29 -0.65 -16.33 14.60
N ILE A 30 -1.31 -16.88 13.59
CA ILE A 30 -2.31 -17.96 13.79
C ILE A 30 -1.67 -19.20 14.44
N GLN A 31 -0.42 -19.53 14.09
CA GLN A 31 0.29 -20.65 14.72
C GLN A 31 0.69 -20.38 16.18
N CYS A 32 1.08 -19.14 16.51
CA CYS A 32 1.61 -18.79 17.82
C CYS A 32 0.56 -18.27 18.81
N TYR A 33 -0.62 -17.86 18.34
CA TYR A 33 -1.66 -17.25 19.15
C TYR A 33 -3.03 -17.86 18.84
N SER A 34 -3.60 -18.56 19.81
CA SER A 34 -4.91 -19.23 19.72
C SER A 34 -5.93 -18.62 20.68
N GLY A 35 -5.99 -17.28 20.73
CA GLY A 35 -6.98 -16.55 21.53
C GLY A 35 -8.20 -16.14 20.71
N SER A 36 -9.22 -15.57 21.36
CA SER A 36 -10.47 -15.11 20.71
C SER A 36 -10.27 -14.01 19.65
N PHE A 37 -9.09 -13.41 19.58
CA PHE A 37 -8.73 -12.36 18.63
C PHE A 37 -7.65 -12.81 17.63
N ASP A 38 -7.40 -14.11 17.48
CA ASP A 38 -6.36 -14.67 16.60
C ASP A 38 -6.42 -14.14 15.16
N ILE A 39 -7.60 -14.14 14.55
CA ILE A 39 -7.83 -13.61 13.20
C ILE A 39 -7.55 -12.11 13.15
N MET A 40 -8.06 -11.34 14.11
CA MET A 40 -7.88 -9.88 14.12
C MET A 40 -6.40 -9.51 14.34
N ALA A 41 -5.73 -10.19 15.27
CA ALA A 41 -4.31 -10.02 15.54
C ALA A 41 -3.46 -10.38 14.31
N SER A 42 -3.78 -11.48 13.63
CA SER A 42 -3.07 -11.88 12.42
C SER A 42 -3.20 -10.84 11.32
N ILE A 43 -4.40 -10.32 11.04
CA ILE A 43 -4.63 -9.26 10.05
C ILE A 43 -3.84 -7.99 10.39
N ILE A 44 -3.85 -7.55 11.65
CA ILE A 44 -3.13 -6.34 12.08
C ILE A 44 -1.61 -6.52 11.89
N VAL A 45 -1.07 -7.64 12.37
CA VAL A 45 0.37 -7.93 12.26
C VAL A 45 0.79 -8.11 10.81
N GLY A 46 0.02 -8.88 10.02
CA GLY A 46 0.28 -9.09 8.60
C GLY A 46 0.27 -7.78 7.82
N THR A 47 -0.71 -6.92 8.08
CA THR A 47 -0.80 -5.58 7.47
C THR A 47 0.41 -4.72 7.85
N GLY A 48 0.77 -4.67 9.14
CA GLY A 48 1.93 -3.93 9.60
C GLY A 48 3.23 -4.40 8.94
N VAL A 49 3.48 -5.72 8.93
CA VAL A 49 4.67 -6.31 8.30
C VAL A 49 4.69 -6.03 6.79
N GLY A 50 3.57 -6.24 6.09
CA GLY A 50 3.46 -5.97 4.66
C GLY A 50 3.75 -4.50 4.32
N LEU A 51 3.20 -3.56 5.09
CA LEU A 51 3.44 -2.13 4.90
C LEU A 51 4.90 -1.75 5.13
N VAL A 52 5.53 -2.24 6.20
CA VAL A 52 6.95 -1.98 6.48
C VAL A 52 7.84 -2.52 5.37
N VAL A 53 7.62 -3.77 4.95
CA VAL A 53 8.38 -4.39 3.85
C VAL A 53 8.21 -3.59 2.56
N LYS A 54 6.97 -3.24 2.20
CA LYS A 54 6.71 -2.45 0.98
C LYS A 54 7.40 -1.08 1.04
N TYR A 55 7.29 -0.39 2.18
CA TYR A 55 7.93 0.90 2.38
C TYR A 55 9.45 0.83 2.21
N VAL A 56 10.11 -0.14 2.84
CA VAL A 56 11.56 -0.29 2.74
C VAL A 56 11.99 -0.56 1.30
N LEU A 57 11.28 -1.43 0.59
CA LEU A 57 11.57 -1.75 -0.82
C LEU A 57 11.37 -0.53 -1.73
N ASP A 58 10.24 0.16 -1.60
CA ASP A 58 9.93 1.34 -2.41
C ASP A 58 10.92 2.47 -2.14
N LYS A 59 11.18 2.77 -0.87
CA LYS A 59 12.14 3.79 -0.45
C LYS A 59 13.51 3.54 -1.06
N ARG A 60 14.01 2.31 -0.96
CA ARG A 60 15.38 1.97 -1.38
C ARG A 60 15.53 1.83 -2.89
N TYR A 61 14.59 1.15 -3.56
CA TYR A 61 14.78 0.70 -4.94
C TYR A 61 13.97 1.47 -5.98
N ILE A 62 12.84 2.07 -5.58
CA ILE A 62 11.98 2.84 -6.49
C ILE A 62 12.32 4.32 -6.40
N PHE A 63 12.31 4.88 -5.19
CA PHE A 63 12.52 6.31 -4.96
C PHE A 63 13.96 6.68 -4.59
N GLN A 64 14.80 5.69 -4.27
CA GLN A 64 16.21 5.87 -3.85
C GLN A 64 16.37 6.96 -2.78
N PHE A 65 15.40 7.03 -1.86
CA PHE A 65 15.29 8.08 -0.88
C PHE A 65 16.15 7.77 0.35
N HIS A 66 16.98 8.75 0.74
CA HIS A 66 17.90 8.63 1.87
C HIS A 66 17.41 9.52 3.02
N PRO A 67 16.84 8.94 4.10
CA PRO A 67 16.38 9.73 5.23
C PRO A 67 17.56 10.33 5.99
N ARG A 68 17.41 11.58 6.48
CA ARG A 68 18.46 12.28 7.25
C ARG A 68 18.76 11.62 8.60
N ASN A 69 17.73 11.06 9.25
CA ASN A 69 17.82 10.37 10.53
C ASN A 69 16.58 9.47 10.75
N ALA A 70 16.57 8.69 11.83
CA ALA A 70 15.48 7.77 12.14
C ALA A 70 14.11 8.46 12.35
N ILE A 71 14.09 9.66 12.92
CA ILE A 71 12.86 10.44 13.13
C ILE A 71 12.27 10.86 11.77
N HIS A 72 13.11 11.30 10.85
CA HIS A 72 12.71 11.66 9.50
C HIS A 72 12.19 10.45 8.74
N ASP A 73 12.85 9.29 8.85
CA ASP A 73 12.39 8.04 8.23
C ASP A 73 11.01 7.61 8.75
N MET A 74 10.80 7.70 10.07
CA MET A 74 9.50 7.39 10.69
C MET A 74 8.40 8.34 10.18
N ARG A 75 8.67 9.65 10.09
CA ARG A 75 7.70 10.61 9.51
C ARG A 75 7.36 10.29 8.06
N THR A 76 8.37 9.94 7.25
CA THR A 76 8.18 9.54 5.86
C THR A 76 7.36 8.24 5.76
N PHE A 77 7.59 7.26 6.63
CA PHE A 77 6.77 6.05 6.71
C PHE A 77 5.30 6.35 7.07
N LEU A 78 5.06 7.23 8.04
CA LEU A 78 3.70 7.64 8.42
C LEU A 78 2.98 8.35 7.26
N LEU A 79 3.66 9.26 6.55
CA LEU A 79 3.12 9.90 5.36
C LEU A 79 2.84 8.88 4.25
N TYR A 80 3.79 7.97 3.98
CA TYR A 80 3.62 6.89 3.00
C TYR A 80 2.37 6.05 3.27
N THR A 81 2.18 5.68 4.54
CA THR A 81 1.06 4.87 5.00
C THR A 81 -0.25 5.65 4.94
N ALA A 82 -0.25 6.93 5.35
CA ALA A 82 -1.40 7.81 5.27
C ALA A 82 -1.87 7.99 3.82
N MET A 83 -0.95 8.17 2.87
CA MET A 83 -1.30 8.24 1.44
C MET A 83 -1.92 6.93 0.95
N GLY A 84 -1.45 5.78 1.45
CA GLY A 84 -2.09 4.48 1.20
C GLY A 84 -3.54 4.47 1.64
N GLY A 85 -3.79 4.83 2.90
CA GLY A 85 -5.14 4.92 3.46
C GLY A 85 -6.06 5.85 2.67
N VAL A 86 -5.60 7.03 2.27
CA VAL A 86 -6.36 7.95 1.43
C VAL A 86 -6.77 7.30 0.11
N THR A 87 -5.84 6.62 -0.58
CA THR A 87 -6.17 5.96 -1.85
C THR A 87 -7.08 4.76 -1.70
N THR A 88 -7.03 4.05 -0.56
CA THR A 88 -7.99 3.01 -0.21
C THR A 88 -9.39 3.58 -0.01
N LEU A 89 -9.52 4.75 0.64
CA LEU A 89 -10.81 5.42 0.78
C LEU A 89 -11.38 5.85 -0.58
N VAL A 90 -10.55 6.30 -1.51
CA VAL A 90 -10.97 6.59 -2.89
C VAL A 90 -11.53 5.33 -3.55
N PHE A 91 -10.81 4.20 -3.45
CA PHE A 91 -11.29 2.92 -3.97
C PHE A 91 -12.66 2.54 -3.38
N TRP A 92 -12.81 2.58 -2.06
CA TRP A 92 -14.08 2.27 -1.39
C TRP A 92 -15.20 3.23 -1.77
N ALA A 93 -14.93 4.53 -1.92
CA ALA A 93 -15.92 5.51 -2.33
C ALA A 93 -16.50 5.19 -3.71
N PHE A 94 -15.67 4.75 -4.66
CA PHE A 94 -16.15 4.32 -5.97
C PHE A 94 -16.87 2.97 -5.90
N GLU A 95 -16.32 1.97 -5.22
CA GLU A 95 -16.95 0.64 -5.11
C GLU A 95 -18.33 0.72 -4.44
N PHE A 96 -18.40 1.32 -3.25
CA PHE A 96 -19.65 1.45 -2.50
C PHE A 96 -20.58 2.50 -3.11
N GLY A 97 -20.05 3.58 -3.70
CA GLY A 97 -20.85 4.56 -4.41
C GLY A 97 -21.57 3.94 -5.60
N PHE A 98 -20.89 3.11 -6.40
CA PHE A 98 -21.50 2.40 -7.52
C PHE A 98 -22.51 1.34 -7.04
N GLN A 99 -22.18 0.58 -5.98
CA GLN A 99 -23.16 -0.32 -5.37
C GLN A 99 -24.40 0.44 -4.90
N HIS A 100 -24.24 1.61 -4.29
CA HIS A 100 -25.36 2.39 -3.76
C HIS A 100 -26.26 2.96 -4.88
N VAL A 101 -25.67 3.45 -5.97
CA VAL A 101 -26.42 4.04 -7.09
C VAL A 101 -27.09 2.98 -7.96
N PHE A 102 -26.37 1.89 -8.27
CA PHE A 102 -26.82 0.90 -9.26
C PHE A 102 -27.36 -0.40 -8.66
N GLN A 103 -27.11 -0.66 -7.36
CA GLN A 103 -27.60 -1.82 -6.61
C GLN A 103 -27.30 -3.18 -7.26
N THR A 104 -26.24 -3.27 -8.06
CA THR A 104 -25.82 -4.51 -8.74
C THR A 104 -24.34 -4.80 -8.49
N SER A 105 -24.03 -6.09 -8.34
CA SER A 105 -22.65 -6.55 -8.13
C SER A 105 -21.72 -6.19 -9.30
N ALA A 106 -22.23 -6.21 -10.54
CA ALA A 106 -21.44 -5.84 -11.71
C ALA A 106 -20.97 -4.38 -11.65
N MET A 107 -21.87 -3.45 -11.30
CA MET A 107 -21.52 -2.04 -11.17
C MET A 107 -20.64 -1.77 -9.96
N ARG A 108 -20.83 -2.49 -8.85
CA ARG A 108 -19.90 -2.46 -7.71
C ARG A 108 -18.48 -2.79 -8.16
N TYR A 109 -18.29 -3.90 -8.88
CA TYR A 109 -16.97 -4.30 -9.37
C TYR A 109 -16.40 -3.30 -10.39
N LEU A 110 -17.23 -2.74 -11.27
CA LEU A 110 -16.79 -1.68 -12.18
C LEU A 110 -16.30 -0.44 -11.43
N GLY A 111 -17.06 0.01 -10.42
CA GLY A 111 -16.66 1.08 -9.52
C GLY A 111 -15.34 0.75 -8.81
N GLY A 112 -15.20 -0.47 -8.31
CA GLY A 112 -13.96 -0.94 -7.70
C GLY A 112 -12.75 -0.88 -8.65
N VAL A 113 -12.87 -1.34 -9.89
CA VAL A 113 -11.80 -1.27 -10.89
C VAL A 113 -11.41 0.18 -11.20
N LEU A 114 -12.39 1.07 -11.36
CA LEU A 114 -12.14 2.50 -11.59
C LEU A 114 -11.47 3.15 -10.38
N GLY A 115 -11.99 2.86 -9.18
CA GLY A 115 -11.47 3.36 -7.91
C GLY A 115 -10.02 2.90 -7.66
N LEU A 116 -9.70 1.63 -7.91
CA LEU A 116 -8.33 1.11 -7.85
C LEU A 116 -7.43 1.79 -8.87
N THR A 117 -7.88 1.95 -10.11
CA THR A 117 -7.09 2.61 -11.16
C THR A 117 -6.73 4.04 -10.78
N ILE A 118 -7.73 4.83 -10.35
CA ILE A 118 -7.53 6.21 -9.87
C ILE A 118 -6.64 6.21 -8.62
N GLY A 119 -6.88 5.30 -7.69
CA GLY A 119 -6.12 5.14 -6.46
C GLY A 119 -4.63 4.91 -6.73
N TYR A 120 -4.28 4.00 -7.65
CA TYR A 120 -2.88 3.76 -8.01
C TYR A 120 -2.21 4.96 -8.67
N LEU A 121 -2.91 5.64 -9.60
CA LEU A 121 -2.39 6.85 -10.23
C LEU A 121 -2.17 7.96 -9.20
N ALA A 122 -3.17 8.21 -8.37
CA ALA A 122 -3.08 9.19 -7.28
C ALA A 122 -1.95 8.84 -6.31
N LYS A 123 -1.81 7.56 -5.91
CA LYS A 123 -0.76 7.09 -4.99
C LYS A 123 0.63 7.39 -5.55
N TYR A 124 0.87 7.10 -6.82
CA TYR A 124 2.15 7.40 -7.45
C TYR A 124 2.50 8.89 -7.39
N HIS A 125 1.53 9.76 -7.75
CA HIS A 125 1.73 11.21 -7.69
C HIS A 125 1.90 11.71 -6.26
N LEU A 126 1.11 11.21 -5.32
CA LEU A 126 1.18 11.59 -3.91
C LEU A 126 2.53 11.20 -3.30
N ASP A 127 2.99 9.98 -3.54
CA ASP A 127 4.26 9.51 -3.00
C ASP A 127 5.44 10.26 -3.59
N LYS A 128 5.43 10.47 -4.91
CA LYS A 128 6.48 11.24 -5.59
C LYS A 128 6.55 12.69 -5.11
N HIS A 129 5.41 13.34 -4.88
CA HIS A 129 5.35 14.76 -4.57
C HIS A 129 5.30 15.10 -3.09
N TYR A 130 4.88 14.21 -2.19
CA TYR A 130 4.72 14.52 -0.76
C TYR A 130 5.52 13.62 0.17
N VAL A 131 5.78 12.37 -0.23
CA VAL A 131 6.48 11.40 0.63
C VAL A 131 7.98 11.41 0.35
N PHE A 132 8.36 11.32 -0.92
CA PHE A 132 9.75 11.21 -1.36
C PHE A 132 10.24 12.49 -2.04
N ARG A 133 9.97 13.65 -1.42
CA ARG A 133 10.57 14.91 -1.88
C ARG A 133 12.08 14.81 -1.71
N LEU A 134 12.84 15.06 -2.79
CA LEU A 134 14.26 15.36 -2.67
C LEU A 134 14.37 16.64 -1.85
N ASP A 135 14.84 16.54 -0.61
CA ASP A 135 15.29 17.72 0.09
C ASP A 135 16.44 18.35 -0.73
N PRO A 136 16.43 19.66 -1.01
CA PRO A 136 17.62 20.30 -1.53
C PRO A 136 18.75 20.08 -0.52
N ALA A 137 19.86 19.55 -1.02
CA ALA A 137 21.09 19.31 -0.27
C ALA A 137 21.63 20.61 0.32
#